data_AF-A0A7V4JSA3-F1
#
_entry.id   AF-A0A7V4JSA3-F1
#
_cell.length_a   1.000
_cell.length_b   1.000
_cell.length_c   1.000
_cell.angle_alpha   90.00
_cell.angle_beta   90.00
_cell.angle_gamma   90.00
#
_symmetry.space_group_name_H-M   'P 1'
#
loop_
_entity.id
_entity.type
_entity.pdbx_description
1 polymer ?
#
loop_
_entity_poly.entity_id
_entity_poly.type
_entity_poly.pdbx_seq_one_letter_code
_entity_poly.pdbx_strand_id
1 'polypeptide(L)'
;AEYDAVFLAIGAWGQPSIGLDGEALTCSGLEFLTRVRQGSVASVGRRVVVVGGGSVATDVAITARRLGAEVVTLVCLECREEMPAFEEEIEQSLEEGVTLRPGWGPSRVLATDGRVTGLEIVRCTAVFDAENRFAPTFDRCVTEVVAADQIFLAVGQRTELEALGLTDPPPVRMNGRLIAVASDTQATDRRGVFAGGDVTSGRGTVVGAIADGRRAAAAIHAFLSHDSTSLAEDRRRVYRNLNRFNRRCLGHLPRTEAPRRAPTERALDQEDIATLSAAAVAIEVDRCFNCGCVAVSPSDLAPALIALGAQVVTTRRTLPVEEFFAVGPLTATVLEPGELVTEVRIPPPLPGTRQAFLKFRLRNAIDFPIVGVAAAIRCEDGRVAEARLALSAVAPLPLRLKAVEDYLRGKCLDEAVADEAAAVAVADTLPLARNAYKVQITRALVRRAILAAA
;
A
#
# COMPACT_ATOMS: atom_id res chain seq x y z
N ALA A 1 21.88 28.62 15.49
CA ALA A 1 21.71 27.19 15.21
C ALA A 1 22.43 26.91 13.89
N GLU A 2 23.19 25.82 13.78
CA GLU A 2 23.97 25.50 12.56
C GLU A 2 23.14 24.87 11.42
N TYR A 3 21.91 24.42 11.70
CA TYR A 3 21.03 23.79 10.73
C TYR A 3 19.62 24.37 10.79
N ASP A 4 19.02 24.57 9.61
CA ASP A 4 17.64 25.08 9.47
C ASP A 4 16.58 24.00 9.71
N ALA A 5 16.89 22.73 9.43
CA ALA A 5 16.01 21.59 9.66
C ALA A 5 16.77 20.34 10.12
N VAL A 6 16.12 19.49 10.93
CA VAL A 6 16.65 18.24 11.48
C VAL A 6 15.63 17.11 11.32
N PHE A 7 16.09 15.93 10.91
CA PHE A 7 15.28 14.70 10.86
C PHE A 7 15.83 13.64 11.81
N LEU A 8 15.00 13.19 12.75
CA LEU A 8 15.34 12.17 13.74
C LEU A 8 14.93 10.79 13.24
N ALA A 9 15.92 9.99 12.84
CA ALA A 9 15.74 8.62 12.33
C ALA A 9 16.63 7.62 13.09
N ILE A 10 16.64 7.74 14.41
CA ILE A 10 17.55 6.97 15.28
C ILE A 10 17.10 5.52 15.51
N GLY A 11 15.87 5.16 15.12
CA GLY A 11 15.31 3.83 15.32
C GLY A 11 15.07 3.46 16.80
N ALA A 12 14.96 2.16 17.07
CA ALA A 12 14.74 1.60 18.40
C ALA A 12 15.79 0.50 18.69
N TRP A 13 16.98 0.89 19.13
CA TRP A 13 18.10 -0.03 19.34
C TRP A 13 18.15 -0.66 20.73
N GLY A 14 17.46 -0.07 21.71
CA GLY A 14 17.48 -0.57 23.08
C GLY A 14 16.64 -1.83 23.22
N GLN A 15 17.03 -2.71 24.14
CA GLN A 15 16.22 -3.85 24.55
C GLN A 15 15.39 -3.49 25.80
N PRO A 16 14.09 -3.85 25.87
CA PRO A 16 13.34 -3.76 27.11
C PRO A 16 13.79 -4.86 28.08
N SER A 17 13.94 -4.51 29.36
CA SER A 17 14.10 -5.50 30.41
C SER A 17 12.74 -6.09 30.77
N ILE A 18 12.70 -7.41 31.00
CA ILE A 18 11.48 -8.15 31.33
C ILE A 18 11.42 -8.57 32.81
N GLY A 19 12.49 -8.31 33.57
CA GLY A 19 12.57 -8.65 34.99
C GLY A 19 12.71 -10.16 35.24
N LEU A 20 13.36 -10.89 34.31
CA LEU A 20 13.57 -12.33 34.41
C LEU A 20 14.62 -12.64 35.49
N ASP A 21 14.35 -13.65 36.33
CA ASP A 21 15.37 -14.12 37.27
C ASP A 21 16.56 -14.73 36.49
N GLY A 22 17.76 -14.19 36.72
CA GLY A 22 18.96 -14.50 35.93
C GLY A 22 19.03 -13.84 34.55
N GLU A 23 18.27 -12.77 34.28
CA GLU A 23 18.30 -12.02 33.00
C GLU A 23 19.73 -11.59 32.59
N ALA A 24 20.59 -11.25 33.56
CA ALA A 24 21.98 -10.87 33.33
C ALA A 24 22.87 -11.98 32.72
N LEU A 25 22.42 -13.25 32.77
CA LEU A 25 23.10 -14.39 32.14
C LEU A 25 22.64 -14.63 30.69
N THR A 26 21.71 -13.82 30.18
CA THR A 26 21.20 -13.92 28.81
C THR A 26 21.93 -12.94 27.87
N CYS A 27 21.78 -13.17 26.57
CA CYS A 27 22.33 -12.29 25.53
C CYS A 27 21.20 -11.57 24.79
N SER A 28 21.44 -10.35 24.33
CA SER A 28 20.51 -9.67 23.43
C SER A 28 20.51 -10.34 22.06
N GLY A 29 19.33 -10.66 21.53
CA GLY A 29 19.18 -11.19 20.17
C GLY A 29 19.64 -10.19 19.11
N LEU A 30 19.30 -8.90 19.26
CA LEU A 30 19.70 -7.84 18.33
C LEU A 30 21.22 -7.62 18.33
N GLU A 31 21.83 -7.57 19.51
CA GLU A 31 23.28 -7.43 19.63
C GLU A 31 23.99 -8.65 19.02
N PHE A 32 23.48 -9.86 19.25
CA PHE A 32 23.99 -11.08 18.64
C PHE A 32 23.98 -10.99 17.11
N LEU A 33 22.83 -10.68 16.48
CA LEU A 33 22.74 -10.52 15.03
C LEU A 33 23.69 -9.44 14.51
N THR A 34 23.82 -8.33 15.24
CA THR A 34 24.74 -7.23 14.90
C THR A 34 26.19 -7.72 14.90
N ARG A 35 26.60 -8.48 15.93
CA ARG A 35 27.96 -9.03 16.05
C ARG A 35 28.24 -10.12 15.01
N VAL A 36 27.26 -10.95 14.65
CA VAL A 36 27.38 -11.93 13.56
C VAL A 36 27.63 -11.21 12.24
N ARG A 37 26.85 -10.17 11.94
CA ARG A 37 27.04 -9.35 10.74
C ARG A 37 28.41 -8.68 10.67
N GLN A 38 28.97 -8.32 11.83
CA GLN A 38 30.33 -7.75 11.95
C GLN A 38 31.44 -8.82 11.89
N GLY A 39 31.12 -10.11 11.71
CA GLY A 39 32.08 -11.20 11.71
C GLY A 39 32.72 -11.47 13.09
N SER A 40 32.11 -10.97 14.17
CA SER A 40 32.65 -11.00 15.53
C SER A 40 32.14 -12.19 16.37
N VAL A 41 31.43 -13.13 15.74
CA VAL A 41 30.90 -14.34 16.37
C VAL A 41 31.31 -15.54 15.53
N ALA A 42 32.18 -16.38 16.06
CA ALA A 42 32.65 -17.58 15.38
C ALA A 42 31.77 -18.82 15.64
N SER A 43 31.11 -18.88 16.79
CA SER A 43 30.24 -20.00 17.18
C SER A 43 29.24 -19.60 18.26
N VAL A 44 28.26 -20.48 18.48
CA VAL A 44 27.25 -20.39 19.54
C VAL A 44 27.28 -21.65 20.42
N GLY A 45 26.53 -21.64 21.52
CA GLY A 45 26.34 -22.83 22.37
C GLY A 45 25.73 -24.01 21.61
N ARG A 46 25.88 -25.23 22.14
CA ARG A 46 25.34 -26.44 21.51
C ARG A 46 23.82 -26.49 21.61
N ARG A 47 23.27 -26.13 22.77
CA ARG A 47 21.82 -25.98 23.01
C ARG A 47 21.49 -24.50 23.20
N VAL A 48 20.73 -23.94 22.26
CA VAL A 48 20.34 -22.53 22.27
C VAL A 48 18.84 -22.40 22.52
N VAL A 49 18.47 -21.51 23.42
CA VAL A 49 17.08 -21.07 23.59
C VAL A 49 16.95 -19.62 23.14
N VAL A 50 15.95 -19.33 22.32
CA VAL A 50 15.59 -17.98 21.89
C VAL A 50 14.22 -17.64 22.46
N VAL A 51 14.11 -16.50 23.15
CA VAL A 51 12.85 -16.06 23.75
C VAL A 51 12.29 -14.89 22.95
N GLY A 52 11.12 -15.08 22.33
CA GLY A 52 10.42 -14.07 21.54
C GLY A 52 9.64 -14.70 20.38
N GLY A 53 8.56 -14.06 19.93
CA GLY A 53 7.71 -14.55 18.84
C GLY A 53 7.79 -13.77 17.53
N GLY A 54 8.54 -12.67 17.47
CA GLY A 54 8.66 -11.81 16.28
C GLY A 54 9.81 -12.17 15.34
N SER A 55 9.94 -11.45 14.22
CA SER A 55 10.95 -11.72 13.18
C SER A 55 12.40 -11.73 13.70
N VAL A 56 12.72 -10.89 14.68
CA VAL A 56 14.06 -10.93 15.32
C VAL A 56 14.32 -12.28 16.00
N ALA A 57 13.31 -12.93 16.59
CA ALA A 57 13.48 -14.21 17.25
C ALA A 57 13.72 -15.35 16.24
N THR A 58 13.01 -15.34 15.10
CA THR A 58 13.24 -16.30 14.01
C THR A 58 14.61 -16.10 13.39
N ASP A 59 15.04 -14.85 13.16
CA ASP A 59 16.38 -14.51 12.66
C ASP A 59 17.48 -15.02 13.59
N VAL A 60 17.35 -14.78 14.89
CA VAL A 60 18.31 -15.28 15.90
C VAL A 60 18.34 -16.81 15.90
N ALA A 61 17.18 -17.47 15.81
CA ALA A 61 17.10 -18.92 15.84
C ALA A 61 17.76 -19.57 14.61
N ILE A 62 17.45 -19.08 13.41
CA ILE A 62 18.06 -19.55 12.16
C ILE A 62 19.56 -19.25 12.17
N THR A 63 19.97 -18.05 12.60
CA THR A 63 21.38 -17.67 12.67
C THR A 63 22.16 -18.57 13.62
N ALA A 64 21.61 -18.84 14.82
CA ALA A 64 22.23 -19.76 15.77
C ALA A 64 22.34 -21.18 15.20
N ARG A 65 21.31 -21.66 14.49
CA ARG A 65 21.31 -22.96 13.83
C ARG A 65 22.43 -23.05 12.78
N ARG A 66 22.59 -22.02 11.95
CA ARG A 66 23.62 -21.94 10.91
C ARG A 66 25.04 -21.73 11.46
N LEU A 67 25.19 -21.17 12.66
CA LEU A 67 26.47 -21.11 13.40
C LEU A 67 26.83 -22.43 14.10
N GLY A 68 26.05 -23.49 13.90
CA GLY A 68 26.37 -24.84 14.37
C GLY A 68 25.72 -25.25 15.69
N ALA A 69 24.71 -24.52 16.19
CA ALA A 69 23.90 -25.01 17.30
C ALA A 69 23.25 -26.36 16.94
N GLU A 70 23.40 -27.36 17.81
CA GLU A 70 22.84 -28.71 17.61
C GLU A 70 21.33 -28.71 17.83
N VAL A 71 20.87 -27.98 18.85
CA VAL A 71 19.46 -27.83 19.20
C VAL A 71 19.16 -26.35 19.39
N VAL A 72 18.18 -25.84 18.65
CA VAL A 72 17.65 -24.48 18.82
C VAL A 72 16.18 -24.58 19.17
N THR A 73 15.80 -24.01 20.31
CA THR A 73 14.40 -23.95 20.74
C THR A 73 13.95 -22.49 20.83
N LEU A 74 12.91 -22.13 20.08
CA LEU A 74 12.28 -20.81 20.14
C LEU A 74 11.04 -20.88 21.03
N VAL A 75 11.04 -20.09 22.09
CA VAL A 75 10.01 -20.00 23.11
C VAL A 75 9.28 -18.67 22.95
N CYS A 76 7.95 -18.70 22.80
CA CYS A 76 7.15 -17.49 22.63
C CYS A 76 5.84 -17.56 23.42
N LEU A 77 5.37 -16.38 23.85
CA LEU A 77 4.17 -16.23 24.68
C LEU A 77 2.90 -16.52 23.88
N GLU A 78 2.95 -16.16 22.60
CA GLU A 78 1.89 -16.27 21.62
C GLU A 78 1.61 -17.73 21.27
N CYS A 79 0.34 -18.05 21.01
CA CYS A 79 0.03 -19.29 20.30
C CYS A 79 0.53 -19.21 18.86
N ARG A 80 0.55 -20.34 18.15
CA ARG A 80 1.20 -20.43 16.81
C ARG A 80 0.58 -19.45 15.80
N GLU A 81 -0.71 -19.20 15.92
CA GLU A 81 -1.50 -18.34 15.04
C GLU A 81 -1.39 -16.84 15.41
N GLU A 82 -0.92 -16.53 16.61
CA GLU A 82 -0.76 -15.17 17.14
C GLU A 82 0.69 -14.66 17.07
N MET A 83 1.63 -15.51 16.62
CA MET A 83 3.04 -15.14 16.53
C MET A 83 3.25 -13.90 15.65
N PRO A 84 4.01 -12.88 16.11
CA PRO A 84 4.25 -11.66 15.34
C PRO A 84 5.15 -11.83 14.11
N ALA A 85 5.97 -12.90 14.04
CA ALA A 85 6.80 -13.20 12.87
C ALA A 85 5.94 -13.55 11.65
N PHE A 86 6.47 -13.33 10.44
CA PHE A 86 5.76 -13.73 9.23
C PHE A 86 5.68 -15.25 9.13
N GLU A 87 4.58 -15.76 8.59
CA GLU A 87 4.35 -17.19 8.47
C GLU A 87 5.50 -17.88 7.73
N GLU A 88 6.00 -17.27 6.67
CA GLU A 88 7.12 -17.77 5.88
C GLU A 88 8.43 -17.88 6.68
N GLU A 89 8.67 -16.97 7.65
CA GLU A 89 9.85 -16.99 8.53
C GLU A 89 9.75 -18.12 9.57
N ILE A 90 8.53 -18.38 10.05
CA ILE A 90 8.26 -19.46 11.00
C ILE A 90 8.39 -20.81 10.31
N GLU A 91 7.82 -20.97 9.11
CA GLU A 91 7.98 -22.17 8.28
C GLU A 91 9.46 -22.43 7.97
N GLN A 92 10.21 -21.40 7.56
CA GLN A 92 11.65 -21.53 7.31
C GLN A 92 12.42 -22.00 8.56
N SER A 93 12.08 -21.45 9.74
CA SER A 93 12.71 -21.86 11.00
C SER A 93 12.48 -23.35 11.27
N LEU A 94 11.25 -23.84 11.06
CA LEU A 94 10.90 -25.26 11.22
C LEU A 94 11.63 -26.15 10.21
N GLU A 95 11.71 -25.73 8.94
CA GLU A 95 12.44 -26.45 7.89
C GLU A 95 13.93 -26.64 8.21
N GLU A 96 14.54 -25.68 8.90
CA GLU A 96 15.96 -25.72 9.31
C GLU A 96 16.18 -26.42 10.67
N GLY A 97 15.10 -26.94 11.27
CA GLY A 97 15.13 -27.76 12.48
C GLY A 97 15.06 -26.97 13.79
N VAL A 98 14.57 -25.73 13.77
CA VAL A 98 14.24 -24.99 14.99
C VAL A 98 13.00 -25.60 15.63
N THR A 99 13.06 -25.91 16.92
CA THR A 99 11.90 -26.39 17.68
C THR A 99 11.10 -25.20 18.22
N LEU A 100 9.81 -25.12 17.90
CA LEU A 100 8.92 -24.08 18.42
C LEU A 100 8.22 -24.53 19.71
N ARG A 101 8.12 -23.62 20.67
CA ARG A 101 7.39 -23.78 21.94
C ARG A 101 6.40 -22.63 22.14
N PRO A 102 5.28 -22.60 21.39
CA PRO A 102 4.27 -21.55 21.49
C PRO A 102 3.42 -21.67 22.76
N GLY A 103 2.96 -20.53 23.29
CA GLY A 103 2.20 -20.45 24.53
C GLY A 103 3.04 -20.67 25.79
N TRP A 104 4.34 -20.35 25.75
CA TRP A 104 5.27 -20.50 26.87
C TRP A 104 6.08 -19.22 27.08
N GLY A 105 6.17 -18.76 28.33
CA GLY A 105 7.00 -17.62 28.72
C GLY A 105 8.21 -18.02 29.54
N PRO A 106 9.26 -17.17 29.62
CA PRO A 106 10.39 -17.40 30.51
C PRO A 106 9.98 -17.19 31.99
N SER A 107 10.37 -18.11 32.87
CA SER A 107 10.15 -18.04 34.33
C SER A 107 11.43 -17.65 35.06
N ARG A 108 12.52 -18.43 34.87
CA ARG A 108 13.85 -18.17 35.43
C ARG A 108 14.95 -18.84 34.62
N VAL A 109 16.13 -18.25 34.60
CA VAL A 109 17.35 -18.85 34.05
C VAL A 109 17.93 -19.82 35.08
N LEU A 110 18.20 -21.05 34.66
CA LEU A 110 18.88 -22.04 35.47
C LEU A 110 20.38 -21.96 35.18
N ALA A 111 21.18 -21.86 36.24
CA ALA A 111 22.62 -21.78 36.13
C ALA A 111 23.33 -22.57 37.24
N THR A 112 24.52 -23.07 36.94
CA THR A 112 25.43 -23.71 37.89
C THR A 112 26.81 -23.10 37.72
N ASP A 113 27.42 -22.63 38.81
CA ASP A 113 28.71 -21.93 38.79
C ASP A 113 28.78 -20.76 37.78
N GLY A 114 27.68 -20.01 37.67
CA GLY A 114 27.56 -18.86 36.76
C GLY A 114 27.41 -19.23 35.27
N ARG A 115 27.29 -20.52 34.93
CA ARG A 115 27.04 -20.98 33.56
C ARG A 115 25.59 -21.41 33.40
N VAL A 116 24.96 -20.98 32.31
CA VAL A 116 23.59 -21.36 31.98
C VAL A 116 23.51 -22.87 31.73
N THR A 117 22.51 -23.52 32.32
CA THR A 117 22.20 -24.94 32.14
C THR A 117 20.79 -25.16 31.57
N GLY A 118 19.93 -24.14 31.64
CA GLY A 118 18.60 -24.19 31.02
C GLY A 118 17.75 -22.95 31.29
N LEU A 119 16.55 -22.95 30.73
CA LEU A 119 15.49 -21.98 30.99
C LEU A 119 14.28 -22.73 31.55
N GLU A 120 13.83 -22.33 32.74
CA GLU A 120 12.50 -22.71 33.21
C GLU A 120 11.49 -21.84 32.48
N ILE A 121 10.51 -22.49 31.86
CA ILE A 121 9.40 -21.86 31.14
C ILE A 121 8.09 -22.13 31.86
N VAL A 122 7.15 -21.21 31.73
CA VAL A 122 5.83 -21.26 32.36
C VAL A 122 4.74 -21.11 31.30
N ARG A 123 3.61 -21.81 31.47
CA ARG A 123 2.51 -21.76 30.50
C ARG A 123 1.92 -20.36 30.45
N CYS A 124 1.91 -19.75 29.26
CA CYS A 124 1.20 -18.51 28.99
C CYS A 124 -0.28 -18.84 28.74
N THR A 125 -1.17 -18.19 29.49
CA THR A 125 -2.63 -18.40 29.40
C THR A 125 -3.31 -17.38 28.50
N ALA A 126 -2.76 -16.16 28.43
CA ALA A 126 -3.20 -15.10 27.52
C ALA A 126 -2.07 -14.09 27.37
N VAL A 127 -1.86 -13.56 26.16
CA VAL A 127 -0.85 -12.52 25.87
C VAL A 127 -1.41 -11.11 26.03
N PHE A 128 -2.69 -10.93 25.69
CA PHE A 128 -3.38 -9.66 25.69
C PHE A 128 -4.53 -9.65 26.71
N ASP A 129 -4.83 -8.48 27.26
CA ASP A 129 -6.02 -8.27 28.08
C ASP A 129 -7.29 -8.08 27.22
N ALA A 130 -8.44 -7.86 27.87
CA ALA A 130 -9.73 -7.67 27.21
C ALA A 130 -9.78 -6.41 26.31
N GLU A 131 -8.89 -5.45 26.53
CA GLU A 131 -8.74 -4.24 25.70
C GLU A 131 -7.68 -4.40 24.61
N ASN A 132 -7.19 -5.63 24.38
CA ASN A 132 -6.17 -5.97 23.40
C ASN A 132 -4.81 -5.27 23.66
N ARG A 133 -4.52 -4.96 24.92
CA ARG A 133 -3.21 -4.42 25.34
C ARG A 133 -2.31 -5.58 25.76
N PHE A 134 -1.03 -5.46 25.48
CA PHE A 134 -0.04 -6.47 25.86
C PHE A 134 0.05 -6.59 27.38
N ALA A 135 -0.41 -7.72 27.92
CA ALA A 135 -0.53 -7.99 29.35
C ALA A 135 -0.50 -9.51 29.61
N PRO A 136 0.66 -10.18 29.46
CA PRO A 136 0.73 -11.63 29.52
C PRO A 136 0.40 -12.16 30.91
N THR A 137 -0.38 -13.24 30.93
CA THR A 137 -0.79 -13.98 32.14
C THR A 137 -0.26 -15.41 32.08
N PHE A 138 0.04 -15.97 33.25
CA PHE A 138 0.74 -17.26 33.36
C PHE A 138 0.08 -18.19 34.36
N ASP A 139 0.00 -19.47 33.99
CA ASP A 139 -0.30 -20.55 34.93
C ASP A 139 1.00 -21.07 35.55
N ARG A 140 1.31 -20.54 36.74
CA ARG A 140 2.54 -20.86 37.48
C ARG A 140 2.60 -22.29 38.02
N CYS A 141 1.50 -23.05 37.95
CA CYS A 141 1.50 -24.46 38.29
C CYS A 141 2.02 -25.34 37.14
N VAL A 142 2.07 -24.80 35.92
CA VAL A 142 2.50 -25.52 34.72
C VAL A 142 3.84 -24.96 34.25
N THR A 143 4.92 -25.61 34.69
CA THR A 143 6.30 -25.24 34.36
C THR A 143 7.04 -26.39 33.71
N GLU A 144 7.95 -26.07 32.80
CA GLU A 144 8.88 -27.02 32.20
C GLU A 144 10.30 -26.47 32.18
N VAL A 145 11.29 -27.34 32.02
CA VAL A 145 12.70 -26.94 31.88
C VAL A 145 13.18 -27.29 30.48
N VAL A 146 13.70 -26.28 29.78
CA VAL A 146 14.36 -26.45 28.49
C VAL A 146 15.87 -26.35 28.70
N ALA A 147 16.59 -27.44 28.44
CA ALA A 147 18.05 -27.46 28.58
C ALA A 147 18.71 -26.52 27.56
N ALA A 148 19.62 -25.67 28.02
CA ALA A 148 20.25 -24.64 27.22
C ALA A 148 21.64 -24.29 27.77
N ASP A 149 22.59 -24.03 26.89
CA ASP A 149 23.91 -23.51 27.24
C ASP A 149 24.00 -22.00 26.98
N GLN A 150 23.06 -21.47 26.18
CA GLN A 150 22.99 -20.07 25.80
C GLN A 150 21.52 -19.67 25.59
N ILE A 151 21.15 -18.49 26.10
CA ILE A 151 19.80 -17.94 25.99
C ILE A 151 19.89 -16.56 25.32
N PHE A 152 19.11 -16.37 24.26
CA PHE A 152 18.93 -15.07 23.61
C PHE A 152 17.55 -14.51 23.91
N LEU A 153 17.49 -13.23 24.29
CA LEU A 153 16.25 -12.48 24.44
C LEU A 153 15.99 -11.63 23.20
N ALA A 154 14.86 -11.88 22.54
CA ALA A 154 14.34 -11.17 21.37
C ALA A 154 12.91 -10.67 21.65
N VAL A 155 12.73 -10.02 22.80
CA VAL A 155 11.43 -9.63 23.39
C VAL A 155 10.95 -8.23 22.98
N GLY A 156 11.52 -7.69 21.90
CA GLY A 156 11.19 -6.38 21.34
C GLY A 156 12.31 -5.35 21.51
N GLN A 157 11.99 -4.13 21.11
CA GLN A 157 12.91 -3.01 21.01
C GLN A 157 12.29 -1.74 21.62
N ARG A 158 13.14 -0.82 22.08
CA ARG A 158 12.76 0.49 22.59
C ARG A 158 13.71 1.56 22.09
N THR A 159 13.20 2.79 22.02
CA THR A 159 14.02 3.97 21.76
C THR A 159 14.93 4.25 22.96
N GLU A 160 16.13 4.75 22.68
CA GLU A 160 17.13 5.13 23.70
C GLU A 160 17.33 6.64 23.65
N LEU A 161 16.27 7.37 23.97
CA LEU A 161 16.24 8.83 23.91
C LEU A 161 17.07 9.46 25.03
N GLU A 162 17.25 8.74 26.13
CA GLU A 162 18.03 9.18 27.29
C GLU A 162 19.52 9.32 26.92
N ALA A 163 20.04 8.39 26.13
CA ALA A 163 21.43 8.40 25.66
C ALA A 163 21.73 9.62 24.77
N LEU A 164 20.70 10.22 24.19
CA LEU A 164 20.78 11.42 23.35
C LEU A 164 20.39 12.70 24.08
N GLY A 165 20.11 12.64 25.39
CA GLY A 165 19.68 13.79 26.18
C GLY A 165 18.32 14.36 25.76
N LEU A 166 17.43 13.53 25.21
CA LEU A 166 16.15 13.94 24.65
C LEU A 166 14.96 13.72 25.60
N THR A 167 15.18 13.52 26.90
CA THR A 167 14.13 13.06 27.84
C THR A 167 13.88 13.96 29.05
N ASP A 168 14.72 14.96 29.35
CA ASP A 168 14.56 15.79 30.55
C ASP A 168 14.95 17.28 30.37
N PRO A 169 13.97 18.17 30.08
CA PRO A 169 12.69 17.85 29.45
C PRO A 169 12.90 17.46 27.97
N PRO A 170 12.04 16.61 27.39
CA PRO A 170 12.17 16.27 25.99
C PRO A 170 11.99 17.52 25.12
N PRO A 171 12.87 17.75 24.11
CA PRO A 171 12.80 18.96 23.29
C PRO A 171 11.64 18.94 22.28
N VAL A 172 10.92 17.82 22.19
CA VAL A 172 9.76 17.54 21.34
C VAL A 172 8.71 16.77 22.14
N ARG A 173 7.44 16.87 21.74
CA ARG A 173 6.33 16.13 22.34
C ARG A 173 6.48 14.62 22.10
N MET A 174 6.19 13.87 23.15
CA MET A 174 6.24 12.41 23.17
C MET A 174 4.84 11.79 23.12
N ASN A 175 4.73 10.58 22.56
CA ASN A 175 3.57 9.69 22.64
C ASN A 175 4.02 8.38 23.33
N GLY A 176 3.85 8.33 24.65
CA GLY A 176 4.49 7.28 25.46
C GLY A 176 6.01 7.38 25.39
N ARG A 177 6.67 6.33 24.88
CA ARG A 177 8.14 6.27 24.68
C ARG A 177 8.58 6.68 23.26
N LEU A 178 7.64 7.02 22.38
CA LEU A 178 7.90 7.36 20.97
C LEU A 178 7.78 8.87 20.74
N ILE A 179 8.45 9.38 19.71
CA ILE A 179 8.31 10.80 19.31
C ILE A 179 6.97 11.01 18.61
N ALA A 180 6.21 12.03 19.03
CA ALA A 180 4.94 12.37 18.41
C ALA A 180 5.16 13.19 17.13
N VAL A 181 4.58 12.73 16.02
CA VAL A 181 4.67 13.41 14.72
C VAL A 181 3.31 13.55 14.04
N ALA A 182 3.18 14.55 13.17
CA ALA A 182 2.06 14.65 12.25
C ALA A 182 2.13 13.53 11.19
N SER A 183 1.04 12.78 10.99
CA SER A 183 1.04 11.59 10.15
C SER A 183 1.34 11.87 8.67
N ASP A 184 0.98 13.05 8.18
CA ASP A 184 1.13 13.44 6.77
C ASP A 184 2.49 14.08 6.44
N THR A 185 3.16 14.69 7.40
CA THR A 185 4.38 15.48 7.20
C THR A 185 5.58 14.99 7.99
N GLN A 186 5.36 14.13 8.99
CA GLN A 186 6.39 13.67 9.93
C GLN A 186 7.00 14.79 10.78
N ALA A 187 6.34 15.96 10.84
CA ALA A 187 6.75 17.09 11.65
C ALA A 187 6.46 16.85 13.14
N THR A 188 7.40 17.23 13.99
CA THR A 188 7.18 17.31 15.44
C THR A 188 6.48 18.62 15.81
N ASP A 189 6.23 18.85 17.10
CA ASP A 189 5.76 20.14 17.62
C ASP A 189 6.85 21.23 17.62
N ARG A 190 8.12 20.84 17.51
CA ARG A 190 9.23 21.79 17.40
C ARG A 190 9.47 22.17 15.93
N ARG A 191 9.38 23.48 15.65
CA ARG A 191 9.62 24.03 14.32
C ARG A 191 11.00 23.61 13.79
N GLY A 192 11.02 23.10 12.55
CA GLY A 192 12.24 22.63 11.87
C GLY A 192 12.69 21.22 12.30
N VAL A 193 11.98 20.52 13.18
CA VAL A 193 12.32 19.17 13.61
C VAL A 193 11.27 18.17 13.15
N PHE A 194 11.73 17.11 12.50
CA PHE A 194 10.95 16.02 11.93
C PHE A 194 11.46 14.69 12.47
N ALA A 195 10.66 13.63 12.45
CA ALA A 195 11.09 12.30 12.89
C ALA A 195 10.34 11.19 12.12
N GLY A 196 10.95 10.03 11.94
CA GLY A 196 10.30 8.92 11.23
C GLY A 196 10.96 7.57 11.46
N GLY A 197 10.26 6.50 11.09
CA GLY A 197 10.67 5.12 11.37
C GLY A 197 10.37 4.73 12.82
N ASP A 198 11.10 3.73 13.32
CA ASP A 198 10.80 3.06 14.60
C ASP A 198 10.83 3.99 15.82
N VAL A 199 11.51 5.15 15.73
CA VAL A 199 11.46 6.16 16.80
C VAL A 199 10.07 6.80 16.97
N THR A 200 9.25 6.77 15.91
CA THR A 200 7.87 7.28 15.91
C THR A 200 6.81 6.18 15.95
N SER A 201 7.10 5.00 15.40
CA SER A 201 6.14 3.89 15.28
C SER A 201 6.40 2.73 16.24
N GLY A 202 7.60 2.64 16.83
CA GLY A 202 8.04 1.51 17.65
C GLY A 202 8.37 0.29 16.80
N ARG A 203 7.36 -0.51 16.45
CA ARG A 203 7.52 -1.71 15.60
C ARG A 203 7.09 -1.36 14.18
N GLY A 204 8.05 -1.10 13.29
CA GLY A 204 7.81 -0.77 11.89
C GLY A 204 8.25 -1.85 10.92
N THR A 205 7.96 -1.62 9.64
CA THR A 205 8.59 -2.32 8.52
C THR A 205 9.57 -1.36 7.83
N VAL A 206 10.55 -1.91 7.12
CA VAL A 206 11.48 -1.09 6.31
C VAL A 206 10.72 -0.19 5.33
N VAL A 207 9.66 -0.71 4.70
CA VAL A 207 8.82 0.06 3.78
C VAL A 207 8.07 1.19 4.49
N GLY A 208 7.60 0.95 5.72
CA GLY A 208 7.01 1.98 6.58
C GLY A 208 7.99 3.12 6.84
N ALA A 209 9.20 2.80 7.30
CA ALA A 209 10.25 3.80 7.56
C ALA A 209 10.66 4.58 6.31
N ILE A 210 10.75 3.92 5.14
CA ILE A 210 10.99 4.61 3.85
C ILE A 210 9.84 5.56 3.52
N ALA A 211 8.58 5.15 3.74
CA ALA A 211 7.42 5.99 3.51
C ALA A 211 7.44 7.23 4.43
N ASP A 212 7.82 7.06 5.69
CA ASP A 212 8.02 8.17 6.64
C ASP A 212 9.10 9.13 6.12
N GLY A 213 10.25 8.60 5.72
CA GLY A 213 11.34 9.40 5.15
C GLY A 213 10.92 10.19 3.91
N ARG A 214 10.11 9.61 3.01
CA ARG A 214 9.57 10.31 1.85
C ARG A 214 8.65 11.48 2.24
N ARG A 215 7.75 11.27 3.20
CA ARG A 215 6.85 12.33 3.70
C ARG A 215 7.65 13.43 4.39
N ALA A 216 8.62 13.06 5.23
CA ALA A 216 9.50 14.00 5.90
C ALA A 216 10.32 14.83 4.90
N ALA A 217 10.88 14.20 3.86
CA ALA A 217 11.66 14.90 2.84
C ALA A 217 10.82 15.97 2.10
N ALA A 218 9.59 15.64 1.71
CA ALA A 218 8.67 16.61 1.08
C ALA A 218 8.33 17.77 2.03
N ALA A 219 8.12 17.49 3.32
CA ALA A 219 7.81 18.48 4.33
C ALA A 219 9.01 19.38 4.69
N ILE A 220 10.21 18.81 4.80
CA ILE A 220 11.46 19.55 5.00
C ILE A 220 11.72 20.45 3.80
N HIS A 221 11.54 19.94 2.57
CA HIS A 221 11.68 20.76 1.37
C HIS A 221 10.73 21.97 1.42
N ALA A 222 9.44 21.74 1.68
CA ALA A 222 8.45 22.82 1.80
C ALA A 222 8.78 23.83 2.90
N PHE A 223 9.31 23.33 4.03
CA PHE A 223 9.74 24.17 5.15
C PHE A 223 10.92 25.08 4.76
N LEU A 224 11.93 24.54 4.09
CA LEU A 224 13.14 25.27 3.68
C LEU A 224 12.91 26.21 2.49
N SER A 225 12.08 25.82 1.54
CA SER A 225 11.75 26.64 0.36
C SER A 225 10.70 27.71 0.64
N HIS A 226 9.98 27.58 1.77
CA HIS A 226 8.75 28.33 2.07
C HIS A 226 7.67 28.13 1.00
N ASP A 227 7.72 27.00 0.29
CA ASP A 227 6.79 26.62 -0.77
C ASP A 227 6.14 25.27 -0.46
N SER A 228 4.85 25.30 -0.13
CA SER A 228 4.07 24.10 0.20
C SER A 228 3.53 23.36 -1.04
N THR A 229 3.86 23.81 -2.26
CA THR A 229 3.39 23.20 -3.51
C THR A 229 3.85 21.74 -3.65
N SER A 230 5.04 21.39 -3.16
CA SER A 230 5.58 20.02 -3.20
C SER A 230 4.79 18.99 -2.37
N LEU A 231 4.17 19.41 -1.26
CA LEU A 231 3.32 18.55 -0.42
C LEU A 231 1.98 18.20 -1.09
N ALA A 232 1.59 19.00 -2.08
CA ALA A 232 0.36 18.84 -2.83
C ALA A 232 0.51 17.89 -4.03
N GLU A 233 1.69 17.80 -4.64
CA GLU A 233 1.91 17.05 -5.89
C GLU A 233 1.83 15.51 -5.71
N ASP A 234 2.38 14.95 -4.64
CA ASP A 234 2.36 13.49 -4.42
C ASP A 234 0.94 12.93 -4.14
N ARG A 235 0.01 13.82 -3.76
CA ARG A 235 -1.41 13.50 -3.54
C ARG A 235 -2.28 13.56 -4.81
N ARG A 236 -1.75 14.06 -5.93
CA ARG A 236 -2.55 14.48 -7.11
C ARG A 236 -2.19 13.72 -8.38
N ARG A 237 -2.55 12.44 -8.47
CA ARG A 237 -2.61 11.78 -9.78
C ARG A 237 -3.87 12.21 -10.52
N VAL A 238 -3.76 13.25 -11.34
CA VAL A 238 -4.77 13.63 -12.34
C VAL A 238 -4.66 12.65 -13.51
N TYR A 239 -5.67 11.79 -13.71
CA TYR A 239 -5.71 10.95 -14.91
C TYR A 239 -6.12 11.81 -16.10
N ARG A 240 -5.15 12.22 -16.91
CA ARG A 240 -5.43 12.85 -18.20
C ARG A 240 -5.77 11.84 -19.30
N ASN A 241 -5.46 10.56 -19.07
CA ASN A 241 -5.66 9.48 -20.03
C ASN A 241 -6.21 8.23 -19.35
N LEU A 242 -6.93 7.41 -20.13
CA LEU A 242 -7.29 6.07 -19.70
C LEU A 242 -6.04 5.22 -19.49
N ASN A 243 -6.16 4.27 -18.56
CA ASN A 243 -5.12 3.30 -18.29
C ASN A 243 -4.89 2.38 -19.50
N ARG A 244 -3.62 2.11 -19.83
CA ARG A 244 -3.20 1.22 -20.92
C ARG A 244 -2.68 -0.10 -20.37
N PHE A 245 -3.38 -1.19 -20.62
CA PHE A 245 -3.02 -2.51 -20.10
C PHE A 245 -2.52 -3.44 -21.20
N ASN A 246 -1.58 -4.32 -20.86
CA ASN A 246 -1.31 -5.49 -21.69
C ASN A 246 -2.48 -6.46 -21.53
N ARG A 247 -3.14 -6.85 -22.64
CA ARG A 247 -4.27 -7.80 -22.61
C ARG A 247 -3.94 -9.11 -21.88
N ARG A 248 -2.66 -9.50 -21.86
CA ARG A 248 -2.18 -10.69 -21.14
C ARG A 248 -2.42 -10.62 -19.63
N CYS A 249 -2.48 -9.42 -19.03
CA CYS A 249 -2.76 -9.24 -17.60
C CYS A 249 -4.18 -9.64 -17.21
N LEU A 250 -5.09 -9.82 -18.18
CA LEU A 250 -6.46 -10.29 -17.94
C LEU A 250 -6.53 -11.82 -17.86
N GLY A 251 -5.48 -12.54 -18.26
CA GLY A 251 -5.36 -13.98 -18.09
C GLY A 251 -4.97 -14.35 -16.65
N HIS A 252 -5.43 -15.50 -16.19
CA HIS A 252 -4.93 -16.06 -14.93
C HIS A 252 -3.53 -16.63 -15.16
N LEU A 253 -2.51 -15.94 -14.64
CA LEU A 253 -1.13 -16.39 -14.66
C LEU A 253 -0.71 -16.70 -13.21
N PRO A 254 -0.23 -17.92 -12.90
CA PRO A 254 0.28 -18.23 -11.57
C PRO A 254 1.49 -17.33 -11.25
N ARG A 255 1.71 -17.10 -9.95
CA ARG A 255 2.89 -16.35 -9.50
C ARG A 255 4.13 -17.18 -9.77
N THR A 256 5.15 -16.56 -10.36
CA THR A 256 6.45 -17.20 -10.51
C THR A 256 7.12 -17.26 -9.14
N GLU A 257 7.50 -18.46 -8.72
CA GLU A 257 8.23 -18.65 -7.47
C GLU A 257 9.72 -18.36 -7.66
N ALA A 258 10.28 -17.62 -6.72
CA ALA A 258 11.71 -17.40 -6.66
C ALA A 258 12.41 -18.71 -6.28
N PRO A 259 13.48 -19.12 -6.99
CA PRO A 259 14.22 -20.33 -6.64
C PRO A 259 14.73 -20.24 -5.20
N ARG A 260 14.47 -21.30 -4.42
CA ARG A 260 14.91 -21.40 -3.02
C ARG A 260 15.92 -22.54 -2.87
N ARG A 261 16.92 -22.33 -2.05
CA ARG A 261 17.89 -23.37 -1.68
C ARG A 261 17.28 -24.39 -0.72
N ALA A 262 17.71 -25.64 -0.83
CA ALA A 262 17.34 -26.67 0.13
C ALA A 262 17.89 -26.30 1.52
N PRO A 263 17.22 -26.65 2.64
CA PRO A 263 17.68 -26.30 3.99
C PRO A 263 19.13 -26.66 4.29
N THR A 264 19.63 -27.79 3.75
CA THR A 264 21.01 -28.26 3.94
C THR A 264 22.06 -27.44 3.19
N GLU A 265 21.64 -26.63 2.22
CA GLU A 265 22.51 -25.79 1.39
C GLU A 265 22.50 -24.33 1.84
N ARG A 266 21.64 -23.96 2.79
CA ARG A 266 21.53 -22.59 3.31
C ARG A 266 22.68 -22.30 4.28
N ALA A 267 23.20 -21.08 4.22
CA ALA A 267 24.34 -20.65 5.03
C ALA A 267 24.25 -19.14 5.30
N LEU A 268 25.18 -18.60 6.10
CA LEU A 268 25.19 -17.18 6.46
C LEU A 268 25.81 -16.26 5.40
N ASP A 269 26.58 -16.83 4.47
CA ASP A 269 27.37 -16.12 3.48
C ASP A 269 26.73 -16.09 2.08
N GLN A 270 25.48 -16.54 1.97
CA GLN A 270 24.75 -16.63 0.71
C GLN A 270 23.24 -16.42 0.91
N GLU A 271 22.57 -15.99 -0.15
CA GLU A 271 21.13 -15.82 -0.16
C GLU A 271 20.40 -17.17 -0.27
N ASP A 272 19.36 -17.34 0.54
CA ASP A 272 18.48 -18.52 0.53
C ASP A 272 17.52 -18.51 -0.66
N ILE A 273 17.14 -17.31 -1.10
CA ILE A 273 16.17 -17.05 -2.17
C ILE A 273 16.86 -16.26 -3.27
N ALA A 274 16.92 -16.83 -4.47
CA ALA A 274 17.52 -16.16 -5.62
C ALA A 274 16.54 -15.18 -6.28
N THR A 275 17.08 -14.16 -6.94
CA THR A 275 16.28 -13.28 -7.81
C THR A 275 15.70 -14.07 -8.99
N LEU A 276 14.51 -13.67 -9.45
CA LEU A 276 13.88 -14.23 -10.64
C LEU A 276 14.76 -14.06 -11.88
N SER A 277 14.71 -15.03 -12.80
CA SER A 277 15.36 -14.88 -14.12
C SER A 277 14.75 -13.72 -14.91
N ALA A 278 15.49 -13.13 -15.84
CA ALA A 278 14.96 -12.05 -16.69
C ALA A 278 13.68 -12.45 -17.44
N ALA A 279 13.57 -13.72 -17.85
CA ALA A 279 12.35 -14.26 -18.47
C ALA A 279 11.17 -14.33 -17.48
N ALA A 280 11.41 -14.77 -16.24
CA ALA A 280 10.40 -14.76 -15.19
C ALA A 280 9.95 -13.34 -14.82
N VAL A 281 10.89 -12.40 -14.73
CA VAL A 281 10.57 -10.98 -14.52
C VAL A 281 9.69 -10.44 -15.66
N ALA A 282 9.99 -10.76 -16.92
CA ALA A 282 9.17 -10.35 -18.05
C ALA A 282 7.73 -10.89 -17.95
N ILE A 283 7.55 -12.13 -17.50
CA ILE A 283 6.23 -12.72 -17.22
C ILE A 283 5.51 -11.94 -16.11
N GLU A 284 6.20 -11.66 -15.00
CA GLU A 284 5.62 -10.90 -13.88
C GLU A 284 5.23 -9.46 -14.27
N VAL A 285 6.03 -8.81 -15.12
CA VAL A 285 5.69 -7.49 -15.68
C VAL A 285 4.44 -7.56 -16.55
N ASP A 286 4.27 -8.62 -17.35
CA ASP A 286 3.08 -8.85 -18.17
C ASP A 286 1.80 -9.13 -17.35
N ARG A 287 1.94 -9.50 -16.06
CA ARG A 287 0.82 -9.63 -15.11
C ARG A 287 0.38 -8.30 -14.52
N CYS A 288 1.23 -7.28 -14.57
CA CYS A 288 0.98 -6.01 -13.91
C CYS A 288 -0.19 -5.26 -14.59
N PHE A 289 -1.30 -5.17 -13.87
CA PHE A 289 -2.27 -4.13 -14.11
C PHE A 289 -1.56 -2.81 -13.80
N ASN A 290 -1.36 -1.90 -14.76
CA ASN A 290 -0.83 -0.58 -14.41
C ASN A 290 -1.65 -0.03 -13.22
N CYS A 291 -1.06 0.79 -12.34
CA CYS A 291 -1.69 1.22 -11.08
C CYS A 291 -2.91 2.16 -11.25
N GLY A 292 -3.63 2.02 -12.35
CA GLY A 292 -4.82 2.71 -12.76
C GLY A 292 -6.12 2.17 -12.17
N CYS A 293 -7.10 3.05 -11.98
CA CYS A 293 -8.45 2.67 -11.59
C CYS A 293 -9.22 1.94 -12.71
N VAL A 294 -10.04 0.95 -12.38
CA VAL A 294 -11.02 0.32 -13.31
C VAL A 294 -12.47 0.59 -12.94
N ALA A 295 -12.70 1.19 -11.77
CA ALA A 295 -14.04 1.55 -11.35
C ALA A 295 -14.59 2.59 -12.33
N VAL A 296 -15.72 2.29 -12.94
CA VAL A 296 -16.30 3.17 -13.95
C VAL A 296 -16.91 4.40 -13.30
N SER A 297 -16.86 5.56 -13.97
CA SER A 297 -17.61 6.75 -13.56
C SER A 297 -19.09 6.57 -13.91
N PRO A 298 -20.01 6.48 -12.94
CA PRO A 298 -21.42 6.23 -13.21
C PRO A 298 -22.22 7.53 -13.38
N SER A 299 -21.54 8.67 -13.62
CA SER A 299 -22.18 9.98 -13.70
C SER A 299 -23.08 10.10 -14.92
N ASP A 300 -24.33 10.51 -14.72
CA ASP A 300 -25.25 10.88 -15.80
C ASP A 300 -25.00 12.32 -16.28
N LEU A 301 -24.64 13.21 -15.34
CA LEU A 301 -24.48 14.64 -15.60
C LEU A 301 -23.21 14.94 -16.39
N ALA A 302 -22.10 14.28 -16.05
CA ALA A 302 -20.81 14.56 -16.66
C ALA A 302 -20.78 14.37 -18.18
N PRO A 303 -21.24 13.24 -18.77
CA PRO A 303 -21.26 13.10 -20.23
C PRO A 303 -22.18 14.14 -20.90
N ALA A 304 -23.31 14.50 -20.29
CA ALA A 304 -24.20 15.53 -20.82
C ALA A 304 -23.52 16.90 -20.88
N LEU A 305 -22.85 17.32 -19.80
CA LEU A 305 -22.10 18.57 -19.76
C LEU A 305 -20.91 18.57 -20.73
N ILE A 306 -20.22 17.44 -20.91
CA ILE A 306 -19.14 17.29 -21.91
C ILE A 306 -19.69 17.48 -23.32
N ALA A 307 -20.80 16.81 -23.66
CA ALA A 307 -21.44 16.93 -24.97
C ALA A 307 -21.87 18.39 -25.26
N LEU A 308 -22.32 19.12 -24.24
CA LEU A 308 -22.69 20.53 -24.35
C LEU A 308 -21.50 21.50 -24.32
N GLY A 309 -20.27 21.01 -24.14
CA GLY A 309 -19.09 21.88 -24.07
C GLY A 309 -19.08 22.82 -22.85
N ALA A 310 -19.63 22.38 -21.73
CA ALA A 310 -19.73 23.18 -20.52
C ALA A 310 -18.36 23.46 -19.87
N GLN A 311 -18.32 24.54 -19.09
CA GLN A 311 -17.21 24.92 -18.22
C GLN A 311 -17.67 24.97 -16.76
N VAL A 312 -16.78 24.62 -15.85
CA VAL A 312 -16.99 24.72 -14.40
C VAL A 312 -16.19 25.91 -13.90
N VAL A 313 -16.86 26.84 -13.21
CA VAL A 313 -16.24 27.98 -12.54
C VAL A 313 -16.16 27.67 -11.05
N THR A 314 -14.99 27.90 -10.48
CA THR A 314 -14.71 27.73 -9.06
C THR A 314 -14.30 29.05 -8.44
N THR A 315 -14.14 29.07 -7.13
CA THR A 315 -13.57 30.21 -6.38
C THR A 315 -12.12 30.55 -6.79
N ARG A 316 -11.45 29.71 -7.59
CA ARG A 316 -10.05 29.90 -7.99
C ARG A 316 -9.84 29.97 -9.51
N ARG A 317 -10.67 29.32 -10.32
CA ARG A 317 -10.41 29.14 -11.75
C ARG A 317 -11.66 28.75 -12.53
N THR A 318 -11.58 28.83 -13.86
CA THR A 318 -12.56 28.25 -14.78
C THR A 318 -11.90 27.13 -15.56
N LEU A 319 -12.56 25.97 -15.66
CA LEU A 319 -12.03 24.77 -16.30
C LEU A 319 -13.06 24.15 -17.25
N PRO A 320 -12.62 23.52 -18.36
CA PRO A 320 -13.48 22.62 -19.12
C PRO A 320 -14.02 21.50 -18.23
N VAL A 321 -15.28 21.10 -18.43
CA VAL A 321 -15.89 20.04 -17.61
C VAL A 321 -15.20 18.68 -17.77
N GLU A 322 -14.56 18.41 -18.93
CA GLU A 322 -13.72 17.23 -19.15
C GLU A 322 -12.54 17.19 -18.17
N GLU A 323 -11.90 18.35 -17.93
CA GLU A 323 -10.80 18.47 -16.96
C GLU A 323 -11.29 18.42 -15.52
N PHE A 324 -12.46 18.99 -15.24
CA PHE A 324 -13.03 18.97 -13.89
C PHE A 324 -13.21 17.55 -13.33
N PHE A 325 -13.60 16.61 -14.19
CA PHE A 325 -13.77 15.20 -13.85
C PHE A 325 -12.51 14.33 -14.09
N ALA A 326 -11.35 14.90 -14.45
CA ALA A 326 -10.12 14.17 -14.78
C ALA A 326 -9.32 13.73 -13.53
N VAL A 327 -9.90 12.88 -12.69
CA VAL A 327 -9.40 12.60 -11.33
C VAL A 327 -8.85 11.20 -11.08
N GLY A 328 -7.95 11.12 -10.11
CA GLY A 328 -7.36 9.89 -9.58
C GLY A 328 -8.35 8.99 -8.81
N PRO A 329 -7.93 7.80 -8.36
CA PRO A 329 -8.82 6.78 -7.80
C PRO A 329 -9.52 7.19 -6.49
N LEU A 330 -9.02 8.22 -5.80
CA LEU A 330 -9.51 8.65 -4.49
C LEU A 330 -10.24 10.00 -4.50
N THR A 331 -10.47 10.56 -5.68
CA THR A 331 -11.07 11.90 -5.85
C THR A 331 -12.13 11.84 -6.93
N ALA A 332 -13.23 12.61 -6.78
CA ALA A 332 -14.31 12.69 -7.76
C ALA A 332 -14.22 13.93 -8.67
N THR A 333 -13.46 14.95 -8.26
CA THR A 333 -13.22 16.20 -8.99
C THR A 333 -11.82 16.74 -8.73
N VAL A 334 -11.28 17.58 -9.62
CA VAL A 334 -9.92 18.16 -9.50
C VAL A 334 -9.82 19.31 -8.48
N LEU A 335 -10.85 19.51 -7.66
CA LEU A 335 -10.94 20.58 -6.68
C LEU A 335 -9.88 20.44 -5.58
N GLU A 336 -9.29 21.56 -5.21
CA GLU A 336 -8.42 21.65 -4.04
C GLU A 336 -9.23 21.82 -2.74
N PRO A 337 -8.67 21.48 -1.56
CA PRO A 337 -9.29 21.81 -0.28
C PRO A 337 -9.64 23.31 -0.19
N GLY A 338 -10.91 23.60 0.07
CA GLY A 338 -11.45 24.97 0.11
C GLY A 338 -11.72 25.63 -1.25
N GLU A 339 -11.50 24.92 -2.36
CA GLU A 339 -11.98 25.33 -3.68
C GLU A 339 -13.45 24.92 -3.84
N LEU A 340 -14.33 25.88 -4.15
CA LEU A 340 -15.77 25.63 -4.29
C LEU A 340 -16.20 25.88 -5.73
N VAL A 341 -17.06 25.02 -6.27
CA VAL A 341 -17.77 25.30 -7.54
C VAL A 341 -18.80 26.38 -7.28
N THR A 342 -18.76 27.45 -8.07
CA THR A 342 -19.67 28.59 -7.95
C THR A 342 -20.66 28.66 -9.11
N GLU A 343 -20.29 28.14 -10.28
CA GLU A 343 -21.10 28.23 -11.49
C GLU A 343 -20.77 27.09 -12.47
N VAL A 344 -21.77 26.65 -13.24
CA VAL A 344 -21.58 25.80 -14.42
C VAL A 344 -22.06 26.58 -15.64
N ARG A 345 -21.15 26.89 -16.56
CA ARG A 345 -21.42 27.65 -17.78
C ARG A 345 -21.69 26.68 -18.92
N ILE A 346 -22.91 26.68 -19.43
CA ILE A 346 -23.31 25.87 -20.57
C ILE A 346 -23.50 26.82 -21.76
N PRO A 347 -22.71 26.70 -22.83
CA PRO A 347 -22.91 27.54 -24.01
C PRO A 347 -24.26 27.21 -24.67
N PRO A 348 -24.99 28.21 -25.19
CA PRO A 348 -26.22 27.95 -25.91
C PRO A 348 -25.92 27.10 -27.16
N PRO A 349 -26.72 26.05 -27.43
CA PRO A 349 -26.55 25.25 -28.64
C PRO A 349 -26.71 26.14 -29.89
N LEU A 350 -25.83 25.95 -30.87
CA LEU A 350 -25.93 26.64 -32.14
C LEU A 350 -27.20 26.17 -32.91
N PRO A 351 -27.79 27.01 -33.77
CA PRO A 351 -28.87 26.57 -34.66
C PRO A 351 -28.50 25.31 -35.45
N GLY A 352 -29.46 24.41 -35.63
CA GLY A 352 -29.23 23.10 -36.26
C GLY A 352 -28.61 22.04 -35.35
N THR A 353 -28.35 22.34 -34.07
CA THR A 353 -27.90 21.33 -33.09
C THR A 353 -29.07 20.48 -32.60
N ARG A 354 -28.92 19.16 -32.65
CA ARG A 354 -29.77 18.16 -32.00
C ARG A 354 -29.02 17.52 -30.83
N GLN A 355 -29.75 17.11 -29.81
CA GLN A 355 -29.18 16.52 -28.59
C GLN A 355 -29.88 15.21 -28.26
N ALA A 356 -29.11 14.25 -27.73
CA ALA A 356 -29.64 12.99 -27.25
C ALA A 356 -28.91 12.56 -25.97
N PHE A 357 -29.66 12.03 -25.01
CA PHE A 357 -29.11 11.35 -23.85
C PHE A 357 -29.80 9.99 -23.68
N LEU A 358 -29.02 8.91 -23.72
CA LEU A 358 -29.52 7.55 -23.60
C LEU A 358 -28.81 6.85 -22.45
N LYS A 359 -29.60 6.22 -21.58
CA LYS A 359 -29.12 5.46 -20.42
C LYS A 359 -29.69 4.06 -20.45
N PHE A 360 -28.82 3.06 -20.51
CA PHE A 360 -29.20 1.67 -20.28
C PHE A 360 -28.99 1.32 -18.80
N ARG A 361 -30.01 0.74 -18.17
CA ARG A 361 -30.09 0.39 -16.75
C ARG A 361 -31.09 -0.74 -16.57
N LEU A 362 -31.00 -1.49 -15.47
CA LEU A 362 -31.90 -2.62 -15.23
C LEU A 362 -33.18 -2.16 -14.52
N ARG A 363 -33.07 -1.17 -13.63
CA ARG A 363 -34.20 -0.67 -12.85
C ARG A 363 -34.69 0.68 -13.38
N ASN A 364 -36.01 0.82 -13.43
CA ASN A 364 -36.69 2.01 -13.94
C ASN A 364 -36.68 3.23 -12.98
N ALA A 365 -36.20 3.08 -11.74
CA ALA A 365 -35.93 4.21 -10.84
C ALA A 365 -34.63 3.98 -10.06
N ILE A 366 -33.91 5.08 -9.77
CA ILE A 366 -32.72 5.14 -8.87
C ILE A 366 -31.71 4.03 -9.19
N ASP A 367 -31.17 4.05 -10.41
CA ASP A 367 -30.19 3.05 -10.85
C ASP A 367 -29.00 3.71 -11.52
N PHE A 368 -27.81 3.14 -11.31
CA PHE A 368 -26.62 3.56 -12.03
C PHE A 368 -26.70 3.16 -13.51
N PRO A 369 -26.12 3.94 -14.43
CA PRO A 369 -26.00 3.50 -15.81
C PRO A 369 -25.16 2.22 -15.88
N ILE A 370 -25.64 1.25 -16.65
CA ILE A 370 -24.77 0.18 -17.17
C ILE A 370 -23.91 0.76 -18.29
N VAL A 371 -24.52 1.56 -19.18
CA VAL A 371 -23.87 2.44 -20.16
C VAL A 371 -24.75 3.69 -20.30
N GLY A 372 -24.12 4.87 -20.30
CA GLY A 372 -24.76 6.14 -20.64
C GLY A 372 -24.08 6.78 -21.85
N VAL A 373 -24.84 7.44 -22.71
CA VAL A 373 -24.34 8.18 -23.89
C VAL A 373 -25.03 9.54 -23.96
N ALA A 374 -24.24 10.60 -24.07
CA ALA A 374 -24.71 11.93 -24.43
C ALA A 374 -24.15 12.32 -25.79
N ALA A 375 -24.96 12.96 -26.63
CA ALA A 375 -24.56 13.48 -27.92
C ALA A 375 -25.16 14.87 -28.15
N ALA A 376 -24.36 15.77 -28.71
CA ALA A 376 -24.80 17.03 -29.30
C ALA A 376 -24.19 17.10 -30.70
N ILE A 377 -25.04 17.11 -31.73
CA ILE A 377 -24.60 17.07 -33.14
C ILE A 377 -25.30 18.19 -33.90
N ARG A 378 -24.51 18.99 -34.60
CA ARG A 378 -24.94 20.13 -35.41
C ARG A 378 -24.79 19.77 -36.87
N CYS A 379 -25.89 19.86 -37.61
CA CYS A 379 -25.89 19.64 -39.05
C CYS A 379 -26.11 20.96 -39.80
N GLU A 380 -25.33 21.18 -40.86
CA GLU A 380 -25.48 22.26 -41.84
C GLU A 380 -25.62 21.62 -43.22
N ASP A 381 -26.64 22.02 -43.99
CA ASP A 381 -26.92 21.49 -45.33
C ASP A 381 -26.97 19.95 -45.39
N GLY A 382 -27.55 19.33 -44.36
CA GLY A 382 -27.70 17.88 -44.23
C GLY A 382 -26.40 17.13 -43.87
N ARG A 383 -25.32 17.84 -43.51
CA ARG A 383 -24.03 17.25 -43.14
C ARG A 383 -23.59 17.68 -41.74
N VAL A 384 -22.91 16.79 -41.03
CA VAL A 384 -22.40 17.08 -39.67
C VAL A 384 -21.29 18.14 -39.73
N ALA A 385 -21.55 19.30 -39.12
CA ALA A 385 -20.59 20.38 -38.99
C ALA A 385 -19.82 20.32 -37.66
N GLU A 386 -20.51 20.00 -36.55
CA GLU A 386 -19.90 19.74 -35.24
C GLU A 386 -20.57 18.55 -34.57
N ALA A 387 -19.80 17.71 -33.90
CA ALA A 387 -20.32 16.62 -33.09
C ALA A 387 -19.52 16.55 -31.78
N ARG A 388 -20.23 16.33 -30.66
CA ARG A 388 -19.64 16.00 -29.36
C ARG A 388 -20.39 14.84 -28.74
N LEU A 389 -19.66 13.79 -28.40
CA LEU A 389 -20.24 12.59 -27.81
C LEU A 389 -19.44 12.17 -26.58
N ALA A 390 -20.12 11.76 -25.51
CA ALA A 390 -19.47 11.28 -24.30
C ALA A 390 -20.21 10.08 -23.69
N LEU A 391 -19.42 9.13 -23.16
CA LEU A 391 -19.91 7.94 -22.49
C LEU A 391 -19.75 8.03 -20.97
N SER A 392 -20.63 7.35 -20.24
CA SER A 392 -20.46 7.02 -18.82
C SER A 392 -20.62 5.52 -18.56
N ALA A 393 -20.18 5.08 -17.37
CA ALA A 393 -20.21 3.69 -16.90
C ALA A 393 -19.41 2.66 -17.72
N VAL A 394 -18.54 3.13 -18.62
CA VAL A 394 -17.66 2.29 -19.45
C VAL A 394 -16.16 2.48 -19.15
N ALA A 395 -15.81 3.58 -18.49
CA ALA A 395 -14.43 3.94 -18.14
C ALA A 395 -14.39 4.70 -16.81
N PRO A 396 -13.22 4.80 -16.14
CA PRO A 396 -13.08 5.53 -14.87
C PRO A 396 -13.37 7.03 -14.94
N LEU A 397 -13.38 7.57 -16.15
CA LEU A 397 -13.69 8.95 -16.44
C LEU A 397 -14.87 8.99 -17.42
N PRO A 398 -15.70 10.05 -17.40
CA PRO A 398 -16.61 10.33 -18.50
C PRO A 398 -15.81 10.43 -19.81
N LEU A 399 -16.09 9.54 -20.77
CA LEU A 399 -15.22 9.33 -21.91
C LEU A 399 -15.74 10.06 -23.15
N ARG A 400 -15.05 11.12 -23.56
CA ARG A 400 -15.34 11.82 -24.82
C ARG A 400 -14.88 10.99 -26.04
N LEU A 401 -15.76 10.82 -27.02
CA LEU A 401 -15.53 9.98 -28.20
C LEU A 401 -14.96 10.76 -29.40
N LYS A 402 -13.78 11.36 -29.23
CA LYS A 402 -13.14 12.22 -30.25
C LYS A 402 -13.00 11.53 -31.62
N ALA A 403 -12.65 10.24 -31.64
CA ALA A 403 -12.56 9.47 -32.89
C ALA A 403 -13.91 9.34 -33.63
N VAL A 404 -15.01 9.26 -32.89
CA VAL A 404 -16.36 9.24 -33.47
C VAL A 404 -16.75 10.63 -33.97
N GLU A 405 -16.43 11.68 -33.20
CA GLU A 405 -16.65 13.07 -33.60
C GLU A 405 -15.94 13.40 -34.92
N ASP A 406 -14.68 12.99 -35.06
CA ASP A 406 -13.89 13.17 -36.28
C ASP A 406 -14.41 12.32 -37.44
N TYR A 407 -14.85 11.08 -37.19
CA TYR A 407 -15.44 10.21 -38.20
C TYR A 407 -16.73 10.79 -38.80
N LEU A 408 -17.56 11.45 -37.98
CA LEU A 408 -18.85 11.99 -38.40
C LEU A 408 -18.73 13.28 -39.22
N ARG A 409 -17.66 14.07 -39.01
CA ARG A 409 -17.48 15.39 -39.64
C ARG A 409 -17.64 15.33 -41.17
N GLY A 410 -18.54 16.16 -41.71
CA GLY A 410 -18.84 16.29 -43.14
C GLY A 410 -19.76 15.22 -43.73
N LYS A 411 -20.18 14.21 -42.94
CA LYS A 411 -21.05 13.13 -43.42
C LYS A 411 -22.53 13.46 -43.24
N CYS A 412 -23.36 12.85 -44.08
CA CYS A 412 -24.81 12.81 -43.86
C CYS A 412 -25.11 11.74 -42.80
N LEU A 413 -26.02 12.02 -41.88
CA LEU A 413 -26.39 11.05 -40.85
C LEU A 413 -27.44 10.09 -41.40
N ASP A 414 -27.01 8.88 -41.73
CA ASP A 414 -27.87 7.76 -42.09
C ASP A 414 -27.54 6.52 -41.25
N GLU A 415 -28.28 5.43 -41.47
CA GLU A 415 -28.07 4.18 -40.73
C GLU A 415 -26.66 3.61 -40.89
N ALA A 416 -26.09 3.66 -42.10
CA ALA A 416 -24.78 3.11 -42.39
C ALA A 416 -23.67 3.92 -41.69
N VAL A 417 -23.77 5.25 -41.72
CA VAL A 417 -22.84 6.14 -41.00
C VAL A 417 -22.94 5.94 -39.50
N ALA A 418 -24.15 5.79 -38.95
CA ALA A 418 -24.35 5.53 -37.53
C ALA A 418 -23.79 4.16 -37.09
N ASP A 419 -23.92 3.12 -37.92
CA ASP A 419 -23.40 1.78 -37.65
C ASP A 419 -21.87 1.74 -37.62
N GLU A 420 -21.23 2.43 -38.56
CA GLU A 420 -19.77 2.52 -38.63
C GLU A 420 -19.22 3.42 -37.51
N ALA A 421 -19.86 4.56 -37.23
CA ALA A 421 -19.51 5.42 -36.10
C ALA A 421 -19.59 4.67 -34.75
N ALA A 422 -20.59 3.80 -34.60
CA ALA A 422 -20.72 2.95 -33.42
C ALA A 422 -19.64 1.85 -33.36
N ALA A 423 -19.17 1.34 -34.51
CA ALA A 423 -18.03 0.43 -34.57
C ALA A 423 -16.73 1.13 -34.15
N VAL A 424 -16.49 2.36 -34.66
CA VAL A 424 -15.38 3.23 -34.26
C VAL A 424 -15.38 3.47 -32.75
N ALA A 425 -16.56 3.70 -32.15
CA ALA A 425 -16.69 3.96 -30.71
C ALA A 425 -16.18 2.82 -29.81
N VAL A 426 -16.14 1.58 -30.32
CA VAL A 426 -15.77 0.40 -29.53
C VAL A 426 -14.50 -0.31 -30.03
N ALA A 427 -13.87 0.17 -31.10
CA ALA A 427 -12.75 -0.49 -31.77
C ALA A 427 -11.59 -0.86 -30.82
N ASP A 428 -11.22 0.05 -29.91
CA ASP A 428 -10.12 -0.13 -28.96
C ASP A 428 -10.59 -0.52 -27.54
N THR A 429 -11.78 -1.12 -27.41
CA THR A 429 -12.33 -1.47 -26.10
C THR A 429 -11.72 -2.74 -25.53
N LEU A 430 -11.26 -2.69 -24.27
CA LEU A 430 -10.77 -3.83 -23.52
C LEU A 430 -11.72 -4.15 -22.35
N PRO A 431 -12.69 -5.06 -22.53
CA PRO A 431 -13.60 -5.42 -21.44
C PRO A 431 -12.91 -6.33 -20.42
N LEU A 432 -13.21 -6.12 -19.14
CA LEU A 432 -12.92 -7.10 -18.09
C LEU A 432 -13.86 -8.31 -18.19
N ALA A 433 -13.49 -9.42 -17.56
CA ALA A 433 -14.19 -10.72 -17.68
C ALA A 433 -15.72 -10.63 -17.48
N ARG A 434 -16.19 -9.77 -16.58
CA ARG A 434 -17.62 -9.58 -16.26
C ARG A 434 -18.29 -8.40 -16.95
N ASN A 435 -17.61 -7.74 -17.90
CA ASN A 435 -18.10 -6.51 -18.55
C ASN A 435 -18.19 -6.60 -20.09
N ALA A 436 -17.86 -7.75 -20.70
CA ALA A 436 -17.85 -7.92 -22.15
C ALA A 436 -19.19 -7.54 -22.82
N TYR A 437 -20.32 -7.83 -22.15
CA TYR A 437 -21.66 -7.50 -22.65
C TYR A 437 -21.87 -5.98 -22.85
N LYS A 438 -21.14 -5.13 -22.12
CA LYS A 438 -21.26 -3.66 -22.25
C LYS A 438 -20.79 -3.13 -23.60
N VAL A 439 -19.91 -3.85 -24.30
CA VAL A 439 -19.40 -3.45 -25.62
C VAL A 439 -20.54 -3.37 -26.63
N GLN A 440 -21.39 -4.40 -26.68
CA GLN A 440 -22.54 -4.43 -27.57
C GLN A 440 -23.58 -3.35 -27.20
N ILE A 441 -23.83 -3.16 -25.90
CA ILE A 441 -24.73 -2.10 -25.42
C ILE A 441 -24.21 -0.72 -25.83
N THR A 442 -22.90 -0.47 -25.68
CA THR A 442 -22.25 0.79 -26.06
C THR A 442 -22.43 1.05 -27.55
N ARG A 443 -22.14 0.06 -28.41
CA ARG A 443 -22.35 0.16 -29.86
C ARG A 443 -23.80 0.52 -30.18
N ALA A 444 -24.77 -0.19 -29.59
CA ALA A 444 -26.19 0.08 -29.83
C ALA A 444 -26.63 1.47 -29.37
N LEU A 445 -26.19 1.93 -28.20
CA LEU A 445 -26.56 3.25 -27.68
C LEU A 445 -25.90 4.40 -28.46
N VAL A 446 -24.63 4.27 -28.87
CA VAL A 446 -23.97 5.27 -29.71
C VAL A 446 -24.68 5.42 -31.03
N ARG A 447 -24.99 4.30 -31.72
CA ARG A 447 -25.78 4.30 -32.95
C ARG A 447 -27.11 5.04 -32.77
N ARG A 448 -27.86 4.70 -31.73
CA ARG A 448 -29.17 5.31 -31.43
C ARG A 448 -29.05 6.80 -31.09
N ALA A 449 -28.01 7.21 -30.37
CA ALA A 449 -27.78 8.61 -30.03
C ALA A 449 -27.46 9.44 -31.28
N ILE A 450 -26.69 8.90 -32.22
CA ILE A 450 -26.39 9.54 -33.51
C ILE A 450 -27.66 9.68 -34.34
N LEU A 451 -28.46 8.62 -34.49
CA LEU A 451 -29.70 8.67 -35.28
C LEU A 451 -30.78 9.56 -34.65
N ALA A 452 -30.84 9.64 -33.32
CA ALA A 452 -31.73 10.58 -32.63
C ALA A 452 -31.34 12.04 -32.85
N ALA A 453 -30.10 12.29 -33.29
CA ALA A 453 -29.57 13.61 -33.60
C ALA A 453 -29.45 13.88 -35.12
N ALA A 454 -29.90 12.95 -35.96
CA ALA A 454 -29.93 13.06 -37.42
C ALA A 454 -30.99 14.06 -37.93
#